data_AF-A0A1V2Q7S0-F1
#
_entry.id   AF-A0A1V2Q7S0-F1
#
_cell.length_a   1.000
_cell.length_b   1.000
_cell.length_c   1.000
_cell.angle_alpha   90.00
_cell.angle_beta   90.00
_cell.angle_gamma   90.00
#
_symmetry.space_group_name_H-M   'P 1'
#
loop_
_entity.id
_entity.type
_entity.pdbx_description
1 polymer ?
#
loop_
_entity_poly.entity_id
_entity_poly.type
_entity_poly.pdbx_seq_one_letter_code
_entity_poly.pdbx_strand_id
1 'polypeptide(L)'
;MAHDFDTMLRTIKDKQWSLADVDWDAPGAETITDEQRPKLKQFMADLVWIENIGAMGFAALADKAPTETIKQIYKYFHAEEQKHANAELALMKRWGMLDDGETPEPTVQVKMAIWVLDNFSDDMPLTGLATLIPMLECALDGALVKFLLDEVSDPVCHEVFRHINSDESRHIAVDFQVLDVVGAGPVRRQLIESAAVLKPQVLLGLIVVFVPLLNKMRDNIVAMGLSEQKLYNAVKRFVSNGDRSANTRRIPAYQMFKQQARMVIDRTHPYHRFLADPLVKLTNAFPARLLGKPPSWSKELTHEPVDR
;
A
#
# COMPACT_ATOMS: atom_id res chain seq x y z
N MET A 1 27.31 -4.18 4.38
CA MET A 1 27.35 -2.70 4.29
C MET A 1 26.49 -2.18 5.43
N ALA A 2 26.95 -1.21 6.20
CA ALA A 2 26.07 -0.53 7.15
C ALA A 2 25.20 0.45 6.34
N HIS A 3 23.88 0.36 6.48
CA HIS A 3 22.95 1.30 5.85
C HIS A 3 23.02 2.64 6.58
N ASP A 4 23.13 3.74 5.85
CA ASP A 4 23.19 5.09 6.43
C ASP A 4 21.78 5.70 6.52
N PHE A 5 21.07 5.31 7.58
CA PHE A 5 19.72 5.79 7.86
C PHE A 5 19.69 7.27 8.26
N ASP A 6 20.77 7.83 8.80
CA ASP A 6 20.80 9.25 9.18
C ASP A 6 20.86 10.15 7.94
N THR A 7 21.63 9.77 6.91
CA THR A 7 21.60 10.44 5.61
C THR A 7 20.26 10.26 4.91
N MET A 8 19.64 9.07 5.00
CA MET A 8 18.30 8.87 4.47
C MET A 8 17.26 9.75 5.17
N LEU A 9 17.29 9.83 6.50
CA LEU A 9 16.39 10.69 7.27
C LEU A 9 16.54 12.18 6.90
N ARG A 10 17.78 12.65 6.72
CA ARG A 10 18.02 14.01 6.19
C ARG A 10 17.42 14.19 4.80
N THR A 11 17.65 13.24 3.89
CA THR A 11 17.09 13.26 2.53
C THR A 11 15.56 13.32 2.54
N ILE A 12 14.90 12.56 3.43
CA ILE A 12 13.45 12.59 3.59
C ILE A 12 12.99 13.98 4.04
N LYS A 13 13.64 14.56 5.05
CA LYS A 13 13.31 15.91 5.55
C LYS A 13 13.49 16.99 4.49
N ASP A 14 14.57 16.93 3.72
CA ASP A 14 14.91 17.92 2.71
C ASP A 14 14.00 17.87 1.48
N LYS A 15 13.35 16.72 1.22
CA LYS A 15 12.48 16.48 0.06
C LYS A 15 10.99 16.59 0.37
N GLN A 16 10.62 17.07 1.56
CA GLN A 16 9.22 17.27 1.89
C GLN A 16 8.54 18.25 0.92
N TRP A 17 7.29 17.95 0.62
CA TRP A 17 6.37 18.73 -0.21
C TRP A 17 5.00 18.73 0.45
N SER A 18 4.13 19.64 0.01
CA SER A 18 2.78 19.86 0.54
C SER A 18 1.79 20.05 -0.60
N LEU A 19 0.49 19.88 -0.34
CA LEU A 19 -0.56 20.12 -1.33
C LEU A 19 -0.56 21.58 -1.83
N ALA A 20 -0.09 22.53 -1.02
CA ALA A 20 0.03 23.94 -1.39
C ALA A 20 1.14 24.20 -2.45
N ASP A 21 2.06 23.24 -2.64
CA ASP A 21 3.10 23.33 -3.68
C ASP A 21 2.54 23.01 -5.09
N VAL A 22 1.29 22.53 -5.21
CA VAL A 22 0.64 22.13 -6.47
C VAL A 22 -0.36 23.18 -6.93
N ASP A 23 -0.32 23.55 -8.22
CA ASP A 23 -1.32 24.41 -8.85
C ASP A 23 -2.58 23.61 -9.22
N TRP A 24 -3.52 23.52 -8.26
CA TRP A 24 -4.78 22.79 -8.42
C TRP A 24 -5.76 23.41 -9.42
N ASP A 25 -5.53 24.66 -9.85
CA ASP A 25 -6.38 25.37 -10.81
C ASP A 25 -5.82 25.30 -12.25
N ALA A 26 -4.64 24.71 -12.45
CA ALA A 26 -4.06 24.50 -13.77
C ALA A 26 -5.03 23.72 -14.70
N PRO A 27 -4.96 23.89 -16.03
CA PRO A 27 -5.84 23.19 -16.98
C PRO A 27 -5.61 21.67 -16.97
N GLY A 28 -6.61 20.88 -17.41
CA GLY A 28 -6.48 19.43 -17.61
C GLY A 28 -7.54 18.56 -16.94
N ALA A 29 -8.28 19.08 -15.97
CA ALA A 29 -9.37 18.35 -15.31
C ALA A 29 -10.46 17.89 -16.31
N GLU A 30 -10.67 18.68 -17.36
CA GLU A 30 -11.60 18.41 -18.46
C GLU A 30 -11.21 17.22 -19.33
N THR A 31 -9.97 16.72 -19.21
CA THR A 31 -9.51 15.54 -19.98
C THR A 31 -10.12 14.24 -19.47
N ILE A 32 -10.68 14.21 -18.25
CA ILE A 32 -11.41 13.06 -17.73
C ILE A 32 -12.78 12.95 -18.41
N THR A 33 -12.94 11.90 -19.22
CA THR A 33 -14.18 11.66 -19.95
C THR A 33 -15.32 11.15 -19.05
N ASP A 34 -16.57 11.38 -19.45
CA ASP A 34 -17.74 10.89 -18.71
C ASP A 34 -17.82 9.36 -18.65
N GLU A 35 -17.26 8.66 -19.63
CA GLU A 35 -17.18 7.19 -19.63
C GLU A 35 -16.12 6.67 -18.65
N GLN A 36 -14.99 7.38 -18.54
CA GLN A 36 -13.88 7.02 -17.66
C GLN A 36 -14.18 7.33 -16.20
N ARG A 37 -14.86 8.45 -15.94
CA ARG A 37 -15.08 9.02 -14.60
C ARG A 37 -15.64 8.02 -13.58
N PRO A 38 -16.67 7.20 -13.86
CA PRO A 38 -17.21 6.25 -12.88
C PRO A 38 -16.23 5.13 -12.51
N LYS A 39 -15.47 4.61 -13.49
CA LYS A 39 -14.48 3.56 -13.27
C LYS A 39 -13.30 4.12 -12.47
N LEU A 40 -12.86 5.32 -12.84
CA LEU A 40 -11.78 6.02 -12.17
C LEU A 40 -12.17 6.44 -10.74
N LYS A 41 -13.42 6.86 -10.48
CA LYS A 41 -13.92 7.16 -9.13
C LYS A 41 -13.75 5.97 -8.18
N GLN A 42 -14.13 4.76 -8.61
CA GLN A 42 -13.97 3.58 -7.76
C GLN A 42 -12.51 3.20 -7.54
N PHE A 43 -11.67 3.31 -8.58
CA PHE A 43 -10.24 3.06 -8.47
C PHE A 43 -9.54 4.03 -7.51
N MET A 44 -9.79 5.33 -7.68
CA MET A 44 -9.23 6.37 -6.81
C MET A 44 -9.74 6.25 -5.37
N ALA A 45 -11.02 5.87 -5.19
CA ALA A 45 -11.54 5.60 -3.86
C ALA A 45 -10.75 4.48 -3.18
N ASP A 46 -10.52 3.35 -3.86
CA ASP A 46 -9.69 2.28 -3.29
C ASP A 46 -8.25 2.76 -3.02
N LEU A 47 -7.66 3.56 -3.92
CA LEU A 47 -6.29 4.06 -3.79
C LEU A 47 -6.11 4.95 -2.55
N VAL A 48 -6.98 5.94 -2.33
CA VAL A 48 -6.95 6.83 -1.15
C VAL A 48 -6.94 6.04 0.15
N TRP A 49 -7.73 4.96 0.22
CA TRP A 49 -7.80 4.12 1.40
C TRP A 49 -6.62 3.15 1.52
N ILE A 50 -6.00 2.76 0.42
CA ILE A 50 -4.78 1.94 0.42
C ILE A 50 -3.59 2.77 0.94
N GLU A 51 -3.44 4.04 0.55
CA GLU A 51 -2.39 4.90 1.11
C GLU A 51 -2.59 5.06 2.63
N ASN A 52 -3.84 5.23 3.09
CA ASN A 52 -4.11 5.29 4.52
C ASN A 52 -3.82 3.97 5.25
N ILE A 53 -4.03 2.82 4.59
CA ILE A 53 -3.58 1.52 5.08
C ILE A 53 -2.05 1.48 5.19
N GLY A 54 -1.32 2.00 4.20
CA GLY A 54 0.13 2.18 4.22
C GLY A 54 0.58 3.01 5.43
N ALA A 55 -0.07 4.15 5.65
CA ALA A 55 0.18 5.03 6.80
C ALA A 55 0.09 4.27 8.13
N MET A 56 -0.96 3.46 8.31
CA MET A 56 -1.14 2.63 9.51
C MET A 56 -0.07 1.54 9.62
N GLY A 57 0.34 0.96 8.48
CA GLY A 57 1.46 0.02 8.41
C GLY A 57 2.76 0.64 8.93
N PHE A 58 3.09 1.85 8.47
CA PHE A 58 4.29 2.57 8.92
C PHE A 58 4.21 3.00 10.39
N ALA A 59 3.04 3.41 10.88
CA ALA A 59 2.85 3.67 12.31
C ALA A 59 3.16 2.42 13.15
N ALA A 60 2.63 1.26 12.76
CA ALA A 60 2.89 -0.01 13.43
C ALA A 60 4.37 -0.46 13.34
N LEU A 61 5.07 -0.12 12.25
CA LEU A 61 6.51 -0.33 12.10
C LEU A 61 7.33 0.62 12.96
N ALA A 62 6.93 1.89 13.09
CA ALA A 62 7.60 2.89 13.92
C ALA A 62 7.65 2.45 15.40
N ASP A 63 6.56 1.88 15.91
CA ASP A 63 6.50 1.35 17.28
C ASP A 63 7.42 0.15 17.52
N LYS A 64 7.73 -0.59 16.44
CA LYS A 64 8.54 -1.81 16.48
C LYS A 64 9.95 -1.60 15.91
N ALA A 65 10.31 -0.36 15.59
CA ALA A 65 11.54 -0.04 14.89
C ALA A 65 12.78 -0.44 15.71
N PRO A 66 13.83 -0.98 15.06
CA PRO A 66 15.02 -1.46 15.77
C PRO A 66 15.95 -0.33 16.26
N THR A 67 15.81 0.88 15.72
CA THR A 67 16.57 2.07 16.13
C THR A 67 15.69 3.31 16.13
N GLU A 68 16.10 4.34 16.88
CA GLU A 68 15.38 5.62 16.93
C GLU A 68 15.38 6.33 15.56
N THR A 69 16.47 6.24 14.79
CA THR A 69 16.51 6.81 13.43
C THR A 69 15.47 6.16 12.52
N ILE A 70 15.36 4.82 12.54
CA ILE A 70 14.35 4.10 11.74
C ILE A 70 12.93 4.45 12.21
N LYS A 71 12.73 4.57 13.53
CA LYS A 71 11.45 5.04 14.09
C LYS A 71 11.06 6.41 13.54
N GLN A 72 12.00 7.35 13.49
CA GLN A 72 11.73 8.67 12.92
C GLN A 72 11.43 8.60 11.43
N ILE A 73 12.16 7.80 10.66
CA ILE A 73 11.87 7.58 9.24
C ILE A 73 10.44 7.08 9.06
N TYR A 74 10.01 6.06 9.80
CA TYR A 74 8.65 5.53 9.68
C TYR A 74 7.55 6.52 10.11
N LYS A 75 7.84 7.43 11.04
CA LYS A 75 6.92 8.54 11.33
C LYS A 75 6.79 9.51 10.15
N TYR A 76 7.87 9.77 9.42
CA TYR A 76 7.79 10.55 8.18
C TYR A 76 7.04 9.80 7.09
N PHE A 77 7.28 8.50 6.91
CA PHE A 77 6.54 7.70 5.93
C PHE A 77 5.05 7.68 6.23
N HIS A 78 4.65 7.48 7.49
CA HIS A 78 3.25 7.61 7.91
C HIS A 78 2.64 8.96 7.47
N ALA A 79 3.34 10.07 7.70
CA ALA A 79 2.86 11.39 7.28
C ALA A 79 2.87 11.60 5.76
N GLU A 80 3.84 11.01 5.04
CA GLU A 80 3.89 11.03 3.58
C GLU A 80 2.69 10.28 2.99
N GLU A 81 2.36 9.09 3.49
CA GLU A 81 1.18 8.32 3.08
C GLU A 81 -0.14 9.05 3.31
N GLN A 82 -0.30 9.70 4.47
CA GLN A 82 -1.46 10.55 4.74
C GLN A 82 -1.59 11.68 3.72
N LYS A 83 -0.46 12.30 3.36
CA LYS A 83 -0.40 13.35 2.35
C LYS A 83 -0.70 12.80 0.95
N HIS A 84 -0.28 11.58 0.62
CA HIS A 84 -0.65 10.91 -0.64
C HIS A 84 -2.16 10.72 -0.73
N ALA A 85 -2.77 10.13 0.31
CA ALA A 85 -4.23 9.97 0.40
C ALA A 85 -4.98 11.31 0.23
N ASN A 86 -4.48 12.37 0.86
CA ASN A 86 -5.06 13.71 0.76
C ASN A 86 -4.91 14.31 -0.66
N ALA A 87 -3.76 14.13 -1.31
CA ALA A 87 -3.54 14.60 -2.67
C ALA A 87 -4.42 13.85 -3.68
N GLU A 88 -4.63 12.55 -3.48
CA GLU A 88 -5.55 11.75 -4.30
C GLU A 88 -7.01 12.16 -4.09
N LEU A 89 -7.41 12.45 -2.85
CA LEU A 89 -8.72 12.99 -2.54
C LEU A 89 -8.95 14.35 -3.22
N ALA A 90 -7.93 15.21 -3.24
CA ALA A 90 -7.96 16.48 -3.95
C ALA A 90 -8.10 16.29 -5.47
N LEU A 91 -7.40 15.32 -6.07
CA LEU A 91 -7.58 14.95 -7.48
C LEU A 91 -9.01 14.47 -7.77
N MET A 92 -9.59 13.61 -6.91
CA MET A 92 -10.97 13.16 -7.06
C MET A 92 -11.97 14.32 -7.06
N LYS A 93 -11.78 15.31 -6.16
CA LYS A 93 -12.60 16.53 -6.13
C LYS A 93 -12.42 17.38 -7.37
N ARG A 94 -11.19 17.60 -7.79
CA ARG A 94 -10.86 18.35 -9.02
C ARG A 94 -11.55 17.74 -10.24
N TRP A 95 -11.65 16.41 -10.31
CA TRP A 95 -12.37 15.71 -11.37
C TRP A 95 -13.88 15.56 -11.11
N GLY A 96 -14.47 16.32 -10.18
CA GLY A 96 -15.91 16.28 -9.89
C GLY A 96 -16.42 14.87 -9.56
N MET A 97 -15.58 14.03 -8.96
CA MET A 97 -15.97 12.69 -8.54
C MET A 97 -16.60 12.68 -7.16
N LEU A 98 -16.34 13.72 -6.35
CA LEU A 98 -16.80 13.82 -4.97
C LEU A 98 -17.54 15.13 -4.76
N ASP A 99 -18.67 15.07 -4.08
CA ASP A 99 -19.35 16.24 -3.55
C ASP A 99 -18.56 16.86 -2.39
N ASP A 100 -18.89 18.10 -2.01
CA ASP A 100 -18.24 18.76 -0.89
C ASP A 100 -18.47 18.03 0.43
N GLY A 101 -17.38 17.52 1.00
CA GLY A 101 -17.40 16.75 2.24
C GLY A 101 -17.73 15.26 2.05
N GLU A 102 -17.92 14.80 0.81
CA GLU A 102 -18.04 13.37 0.51
C GLU A 102 -16.71 12.67 0.78
N THR A 103 -16.74 11.64 1.62
CA THR A 103 -15.61 10.70 1.77
C THR A 103 -15.76 9.60 0.71
N PRO A 104 -14.70 9.28 -0.06
CA PRO A 104 -14.78 8.23 -1.06
C PRO A 104 -15.10 6.89 -0.39
N GLU A 105 -16.02 6.13 -0.98
CA GLU A 105 -16.44 4.84 -0.46
C GLU A 105 -15.56 3.71 -1.05
N PRO A 106 -14.79 2.99 -0.22
CA PRO A 106 -13.93 1.91 -0.70
C PRO A 106 -14.73 0.63 -0.97
N THR A 107 -14.14 -0.27 -1.75
CA THR A 107 -14.65 -1.63 -1.93
C THR A 107 -14.70 -2.41 -0.61
N VAL A 108 -15.55 -3.44 -0.56
CA VAL A 108 -15.68 -4.31 0.63
C VAL A 108 -14.34 -4.94 1.02
N GLN A 109 -13.49 -5.29 0.04
CA GLN A 109 -12.14 -5.82 0.27
C GLN A 109 -11.25 -4.85 1.04
N VAL A 110 -11.22 -3.59 0.60
CA VAL A 110 -10.47 -2.53 1.29
C VAL A 110 -11.07 -2.29 2.69
N LYS A 111 -12.39 -2.26 2.85
CA LYS A 111 -13.03 -2.15 4.18
C LYS A 111 -12.66 -3.26 5.13
N MET A 112 -12.53 -4.50 4.64
CA MET A 112 -12.05 -5.60 5.47
C MET A 112 -10.57 -5.44 5.83
N ALA A 113 -9.74 -4.93 4.92
CA ALA A 113 -8.32 -4.64 5.19
C ALA A 113 -8.16 -3.61 6.29
N ILE A 114 -8.92 -2.53 6.19
CA ILE A 114 -9.09 -1.52 7.23
C ILE A 114 -9.48 -2.16 8.56
N TRP A 115 -10.55 -2.96 8.57
CA TRP A 115 -11.05 -3.60 9.78
C TRP A 115 -9.99 -4.53 10.42
N VAL A 116 -9.27 -5.32 9.62
CA VAL A 116 -8.21 -6.20 10.13
C VAL A 116 -7.07 -5.41 10.74
N LEU A 117 -6.63 -4.33 10.09
CA LEU A 117 -5.53 -3.53 10.61
C LEU A 117 -5.94 -2.81 11.89
N ASP A 118 -7.14 -2.26 11.94
CA ASP A 118 -7.67 -1.58 13.13
C ASP A 118 -7.77 -2.53 14.35
N ASN A 119 -8.08 -3.81 14.12
CA ASN A 119 -8.28 -4.77 15.20
C ASN A 119 -7.05 -5.63 15.53
N PHE A 120 -6.08 -5.77 14.61
CA PHE A 120 -4.99 -6.75 14.74
C PHE A 120 -3.59 -6.22 14.43
N SER A 121 -3.41 -4.97 14.01
CA SER A 121 -2.08 -4.43 13.64
C SER A 121 -1.07 -4.44 14.79
N ASP A 122 -1.54 -4.22 16.03
CA ASP A 122 -0.70 -4.28 17.25
C ASP A 122 -0.08 -5.67 17.47
N ASP A 123 -0.84 -6.71 17.13
CA ASP A 123 -0.45 -8.11 17.29
C ASP A 123 0.47 -8.62 16.18
N MET A 124 0.60 -7.88 15.07
CA MET A 124 1.41 -8.31 13.94
C MET A 124 2.91 -8.23 14.26
N PRO A 125 3.67 -9.32 14.07
CA PRO A 125 5.10 -9.33 14.36
C PRO A 125 5.88 -8.45 13.37
N LEU A 126 6.98 -7.87 13.82
CA LEU A 126 7.86 -7.00 13.00
C LEU A 126 8.26 -7.68 11.68
N THR A 127 8.68 -8.95 11.70
CA THR A 127 9.04 -9.67 10.46
C THR A 127 7.89 -9.81 9.46
N GLY A 128 6.64 -9.86 9.96
CA GLY A 128 5.45 -9.89 9.12
C GLY A 128 5.24 -8.54 8.46
N LEU A 129 5.14 -7.47 9.26
CA LEU A 129 4.94 -6.10 8.77
C LEU A 129 6.07 -5.64 7.85
N ALA A 130 7.33 -5.82 8.26
CA ALA A 130 8.52 -5.42 7.48
C ALA A 130 8.68 -6.20 6.17
N THR A 131 7.95 -7.32 6.00
CA THR A 131 7.89 -8.03 4.72
C THR A 131 6.69 -7.60 3.89
N LEU A 132 5.54 -7.46 4.53
CA LEU A 132 4.26 -7.18 3.88
C LEU A 132 4.23 -5.79 3.28
N ILE A 133 4.69 -4.77 4.00
CA ILE A 133 4.65 -3.37 3.58
C ILE A 133 5.45 -3.17 2.28
N PRO A 134 6.75 -3.50 2.18
CA PRO A 134 7.48 -3.39 0.92
C PRO A 134 6.91 -4.22 -0.25
N MET A 135 6.13 -5.28 0.03
CA MET A 135 5.40 -6.00 -1.02
C MET A 135 4.23 -5.18 -1.56
N LEU A 136 3.49 -4.51 -0.67
CA LEU A 136 2.40 -3.59 -1.02
C LEU A 136 2.95 -2.35 -1.75
N GLU A 137 4.04 -1.74 -1.25
CA GLU A 137 4.71 -0.62 -1.92
C GLU A 137 5.10 -0.97 -3.36
N CYS A 138 5.72 -2.15 -3.56
CA CYS A 138 6.09 -2.60 -4.90
C CYS A 138 4.87 -2.82 -5.81
N ALA A 139 3.73 -3.24 -5.26
CA ALA A 139 2.49 -3.43 -6.01
C ALA A 139 1.82 -2.10 -6.37
N LEU A 140 1.82 -1.14 -5.45
CA LEU A 140 1.26 0.19 -5.64
C LEU A 140 2.06 1.00 -6.68
N ASP A 141 3.34 1.26 -6.42
CA ASP A 141 4.23 1.96 -7.36
C ASP A 141 4.40 1.21 -8.70
N GLY A 142 4.52 -0.12 -8.61
CA GLY A 142 4.86 -0.95 -9.77
C GLY A 142 3.71 -1.15 -10.76
N ALA A 143 2.45 -1.08 -10.30
CA ALA A 143 1.29 -1.39 -11.12
C ALA A 143 0.16 -0.36 -11.02
N LEU A 144 -0.27 0.04 -9.81
CA LEU A 144 -1.42 0.94 -9.63
C LEU A 144 -1.12 2.34 -10.12
N VAL A 145 -0.02 2.95 -9.67
CA VAL A 145 0.32 4.32 -10.06
C VAL A 145 0.62 4.39 -11.56
N LYS A 146 1.37 3.41 -12.09
CA LYS A 146 1.63 3.31 -13.53
C LYS A 146 0.39 3.03 -14.37
N PHE A 147 -0.67 2.47 -13.79
CA PHE A 147 -1.96 2.39 -14.48
C PHE A 147 -2.54 3.77 -14.65
N LEU A 148 -2.66 4.47 -13.53
CA LEU A 148 -3.31 5.76 -13.43
C LEU A 148 -2.65 6.77 -14.37
N LEU A 149 -1.31 6.79 -14.40
CA LEU A 149 -0.55 7.69 -15.27
C LEU A 149 -0.65 7.37 -16.77
N ASP A 150 -0.97 6.12 -17.15
CA ASP A 150 -1.21 5.76 -18.54
C ASP A 150 -2.65 6.10 -18.98
N GLU A 151 -3.59 6.10 -18.03
CA GLU A 151 -5.03 6.26 -18.28
C GLU A 151 -5.50 7.71 -18.12
N VAL A 152 -4.85 8.49 -17.26
CA VAL A 152 -5.21 9.89 -16.97
C VAL A 152 -4.25 10.84 -17.66
N SER A 153 -4.80 11.76 -18.47
CA SER A 153 -4.04 12.78 -19.20
C SER A 153 -3.92 14.12 -18.48
N ASP A 154 -4.50 14.27 -17.28
CA ASP A 154 -4.46 15.52 -16.51
C ASP A 154 -3.02 15.82 -16.03
N PRO A 155 -2.35 16.88 -16.52
CA PRO A 155 -0.99 17.23 -16.12
C PRO A 155 -0.82 17.48 -14.62
N VAL A 156 -1.87 17.93 -13.91
CA VAL A 156 -1.85 18.10 -12.45
C VAL A 156 -1.74 16.74 -11.75
N CYS A 157 -2.43 15.72 -12.25
CA CYS A 157 -2.27 14.34 -11.80
C CYS A 157 -0.81 13.89 -11.92
N HIS A 158 -0.23 14.08 -13.10
CA HIS A 158 1.16 13.72 -13.36
C HIS A 158 2.14 14.48 -12.45
N GLU A 159 1.82 15.72 -12.07
CA GLU A 159 2.60 16.48 -11.09
C GLU A 159 2.52 15.90 -9.68
N VAL A 160 1.31 15.69 -9.18
CA VAL A 160 1.07 15.08 -7.86
C VAL A 160 1.80 13.74 -7.77
N PHE A 161 1.64 12.87 -8.77
CA PHE A 161 2.29 11.57 -8.77
C PHE A 161 3.81 11.62 -9.01
N ARG A 162 4.38 12.72 -9.54
CA ARG A 162 5.85 12.90 -9.50
C ARG A 162 6.35 13.07 -8.07
N HIS A 163 5.60 13.78 -7.24
CA HIS A 163 5.92 13.93 -5.82
C HIS A 163 5.75 12.61 -5.07
N ILE A 164 4.60 11.94 -5.23
CA ILE A 164 4.33 10.61 -4.63
C ILE A 164 5.43 9.61 -5.03
N ASN A 165 5.74 9.46 -6.32
CA ASN A 165 6.78 8.52 -6.79
C ASN A 165 8.18 8.82 -6.22
N SER A 166 8.48 10.09 -5.91
CA SER A 166 9.73 10.49 -5.26
C SER A 166 9.79 9.95 -3.82
N ASP A 167 8.66 9.99 -3.11
CA ASP A 167 8.48 9.48 -1.75
C ASP A 167 8.54 7.94 -1.75
N GLU A 168 7.77 7.28 -2.61
CA GLU A 168 7.73 5.83 -2.82
C GLU A 168 9.10 5.19 -3.05
N SER A 169 9.93 5.88 -3.84
CA SER A 169 11.29 5.43 -4.10
C SER A 169 12.14 5.34 -2.83
N ARG A 170 11.90 6.22 -1.84
CA ARG A 170 12.57 6.21 -0.53
C ARG A 170 11.95 5.17 0.40
N HIS A 171 10.63 5.01 0.38
CA HIS A 171 9.93 3.99 1.17
C HIS A 171 10.45 2.60 0.86
N ILE A 172 10.38 2.22 -0.42
CA ILE A 172 10.90 0.95 -0.93
C ILE A 172 12.38 0.77 -0.55
N ALA A 173 13.20 1.80 -0.72
CA ALA A 173 14.63 1.71 -0.41
C ALA A 173 14.88 1.42 1.07
N VAL A 174 14.23 2.16 1.98
CA VAL A 174 14.36 1.96 3.43
C VAL A 174 13.81 0.61 3.84
N ASP A 175 12.65 0.21 3.34
CA ASP A 175 12.02 -1.04 3.76
C ASP A 175 12.88 -2.26 3.46
N PHE A 176 13.51 -2.32 2.28
CA PHE A 176 14.44 -3.41 1.98
C PHE A 176 15.73 -3.36 2.82
N GLN A 177 16.19 -2.17 3.20
CA GLN A 177 17.33 -2.02 4.12
C GLN A 177 16.96 -2.47 5.54
N VAL A 178 15.77 -2.11 6.02
CA VAL A 178 15.26 -2.55 7.33
C VAL A 178 15.04 -4.07 7.32
N LEU A 179 14.54 -4.64 6.23
CA LEU A 179 14.39 -6.08 6.08
C LEU A 179 15.73 -6.81 6.14
N ASP A 180 16.80 -6.23 5.57
CA ASP A 180 18.17 -6.74 5.72
C ASP A 180 18.65 -6.69 7.19
N VAL A 181 18.38 -5.59 7.90
CA VAL A 181 18.72 -5.43 9.33
C VAL A 181 17.97 -6.45 10.20
N VAL A 182 16.67 -6.62 9.99
CA VAL A 182 15.83 -7.61 10.68
C VAL A 182 16.34 -9.03 10.39
N GLY A 183 16.71 -9.30 9.14
CA GLY A 183 17.28 -10.58 8.70
C GLY A 183 18.66 -10.88 9.28
N ALA A 184 19.41 -9.86 9.72
CA ALA A 184 20.72 -10.02 10.33
C ALA A 184 20.64 -10.51 11.79
N GLY A 185 19.46 -10.42 12.42
CA GLY A 185 19.22 -10.86 13.79
C GLY A 185 19.36 -12.38 14.01
N PRO A 186 19.31 -12.85 15.27
CA PRO A 186 19.42 -14.27 15.59
C PRO A 186 18.26 -15.10 14.98
N VAL A 187 18.59 -16.25 14.36
CA VAL A 187 17.61 -17.13 13.70
C VAL A 187 16.48 -17.55 14.65
N ARG A 188 16.77 -17.79 15.93
CA ARG A 188 15.75 -18.13 16.93
C ARG A 188 14.67 -17.05 17.03
N ARG A 189 15.06 -15.77 17.03
CA ARG A 189 14.11 -14.65 17.09
C ARG A 189 13.26 -14.60 15.82
N GLN A 190 13.89 -14.75 14.65
CA GLN A 190 13.19 -14.77 13.36
C GLN A 190 12.18 -15.91 13.26
N LEU A 191 12.50 -17.10 13.78
CA LEU A 191 11.58 -18.23 13.83
C LEU A 191 10.39 -17.97 14.75
N ILE A 192 10.62 -17.40 15.94
CA ILE A 192 9.53 -17.07 16.88
C ILE A 192 8.63 -15.99 16.30
N GLU A 193 9.20 -14.90 15.76
CA GLU A 193 8.44 -13.81 15.15
C GLU A 193 7.70 -14.28 13.89
N SER A 194 8.30 -15.16 13.08
CA SER A 194 7.61 -15.75 11.92
C SER A 194 6.51 -16.72 12.34
N ALA A 195 6.69 -17.50 13.40
CA ALA A 195 5.64 -18.35 13.95
C ALA A 195 4.47 -17.51 14.52
N ALA A 196 4.73 -16.29 15.00
CA ALA A 196 3.67 -15.39 15.42
C ALA A 196 2.77 -14.92 14.24
N VAL A 197 3.27 -14.98 12.99
CA VAL A 197 2.42 -14.77 11.80
C VAL A 197 1.39 -15.90 11.65
N LEU A 198 1.68 -17.09 12.18
CA LEU A 198 0.76 -18.23 12.20
C LEU A 198 -0.28 -18.15 13.33
N LYS A 199 -0.30 -17.07 14.13
CA LYS A 199 -1.38 -16.87 15.10
C LYS A 199 -2.72 -16.85 14.37
N PRO A 200 -3.79 -17.49 14.90
CA PRO A 200 -5.08 -17.56 14.22
C PRO A 200 -5.63 -16.21 13.78
N GLN A 201 -5.51 -15.17 14.63
CA GLN A 201 -5.96 -13.81 14.26
C GLN A 201 -5.17 -13.20 13.10
N VAL A 202 -3.84 -13.40 13.07
CA VAL A 202 -2.97 -12.87 12.00
C VAL A 202 -3.18 -13.66 10.70
N LEU A 203 -3.29 -14.99 10.78
CA LEU A 203 -3.63 -15.84 9.64
C LEU A 203 -5.00 -15.49 9.06
N LEU A 204 -6.00 -15.23 9.92
CA LEU A 204 -7.31 -14.80 9.49
C LEU A 204 -7.20 -13.48 8.70
N GLY A 205 -6.45 -12.50 9.21
CA GLY A 205 -6.18 -11.26 8.47
C GLY A 205 -5.48 -11.50 7.12
N LEU A 206 -4.37 -12.23 7.12
CA LEU A 206 -3.59 -12.51 5.91
C LEU A 206 -4.34 -13.34 4.86
N ILE A 207 -5.14 -14.32 5.27
CA ILE A 207 -5.82 -15.23 4.34
C ILE A 207 -7.21 -14.71 3.97
N VAL A 208 -8.00 -14.23 4.91
CA VAL A 208 -9.38 -13.83 4.63
C VAL A 208 -9.44 -12.44 3.99
N VAL A 209 -8.42 -11.61 4.21
CA VAL A 209 -8.46 -10.22 3.78
C VAL A 209 -7.37 -9.88 2.77
N PHE A 210 -6.11 -10.19 3.03
CA PHE A 210 -5.04 -9.87 2.06
C PHE A 210 -5.12 -10.70 0.77
N VAL A 211 -5.51 -11.98 0.84
CA VAL A 211 -5.70 -12.79 -0.39
C VAL A 211 -6.81 -12.22 -1.27
N PRO A 212 -8.04 -11.95 -0.79
CA PRO A 212 -9.06 -11.33 -1.62
C PRO A 212 -8.72 -9.92 -2.08
N LEU A 213 -8.09 -9.09 -1.23
CA LEU A 213 -7.68 -7.74 -1.58
C LEU A 213 -6.75 -7.76 -2.80
N LEU A 214 -5.63 -8.49 -2.73
CA LEU A 214 -4.64 -8.52 -3.81
C LEU A 214 -5.21 -9.09 -5.12
N ASN A 215 -6.05 -10.13 -5.04
CA ASN A 215 -6.67 -10.72 -6.23
C ASN A 215 -7.75 -9.80 -6.82
N LYS A 216 -8.53 -9.11 -5.98
CA LYS A 216 -9.54 -8.15 -6.44
C LYS A 216 -8.90 -6.92 -7.06
N MET A 217 -7.82 -6.40 -6.48
CA MET A 217 -7.03 -5.33 -7.07
C MET A 217 -6.53 -5.72 -8.46
N ARG A 218 -5.90 -6.90 -8.59
CA ARG A 218 -5.52 -7.45 -9.91
C ARG A 218 -6.71 -7.51 -10.87
N ASP A 219 -7.84 -8.07 -10.44
CA ASP A 219 -8.99 -8.25 -11.33
C ASP A 219 -9.60 -6.91 -11.76
N ASN A 220 -9.68 -5.92 -10.87
CA ASN A 220 -10.11 -4.56 -11.20
C ASN A 220 -9.16 -3.92 -12.22
N ILE A 221 -7.86 -4.02 -11.97
CA ILE A 221 -6.79 -3.54 -12.84
C ILE A 221 -6.87 -4.16 -14.24
N VAL A 222 -7.04 -5.48 -14.34
CA VAL A 222 -7.18 -6.19 -15.63
C VAL A 222 -8.48 -5.79 -16.33
N ALA A 223 -9.58 -5.64 -15.58
CA ALA A 223 -10.86 -5.20 -16.14
C ALA A 223 -10.81 -3.76 -16.68
N MET A 224 -9.91 -2.92 -16.16
CA MET A 224 -9.65 -1.57 -16.65
C MET A 224 -8.59 -1.53 -17.77
N GLY A 225 -8.13 -2.68 -18.28
CA GLY A 225 -7.26 -2.76 -19.45
C GLY A 225 -5.75 -2.77 -19.15
N LEU A 226 -5.34 -2.83 -17.88
CA LEU A 226 -3.93 -2.95 -17.54
C LEU A 226 -3.38 -4.34 -17.90
N SER A 227 -2.17 -4.37 -18.45
CA SER A 227 -1.47 -5.63 -18.70
C SER A 227 -1.07 -6.32 -17.39
N GLU A 228 -1.33 -7.63 -17.31
CA GLU A 228 -0.83 -8.48 -16.22
C GLU A 228 0.70 -8.39 -16.06
N GLN A 229 1.40 -7.98 -17.12
CA GLN A 229 2.85 -7.74 -17.12
C GLN A 229 3.31 -6.70 -16.09
N LYS A 230 2.53 -5.65 -15.83
CA LYS A 230 2.86 -4.63 -14.83
C LYS A 230 2.80 -5.20 -13.41
N LEU A 231 1.81 -6.06 -13.11
CA LEU A 231 1.74 -6.80 -11.84
C LEU A 231 2.89 -7.81 -11.70
N TYR A 232 3.24 -8.49 -12.79
CA TYR A 232 4.45 -9.33 -12.82
C TYR A 232 5.71 -8.51 -12.50
N ASN A 233 5.84 -7.32 -13.08
CA ASN A 233 6.99 -6.44 -12.84
C ASN A 233 7.06 -5.96 -11.38
N ALA A 234 5.93 -5.65 -10.76
CA ALA A 234 5.83 -5.34 -9.34
C ALA A 234 6.35 -6.48 -8.46
N VAL A 235 5.86 -7.71 -8.67
CA VAL A 235 6.34 -8.89 -7.93
C VAL A 235 7.81 -9.17 -8.21
N LYS A 236 8.26 -9.00 -9.45
CA LYS A 236 9.68 -9.12 -9.81
C LYS A 236 10.53 -8.09 -9.07
N ARG A 237 10.07 -6.85 -8.93
CA ARG A 237 10.76 -5.79 -8.16
C ARG A 237 10.88 -6.20 -6.70
N PHE A 238 9.78 -6.67 -6.08
CA PHE A 238 9.78 -7.18 -4.71
C PHE A 238 10.80 -8.30 -4.50
N VAL A 239 10.74 -9.34 -5.36
CA VAL A 239 11.66 -10.49 -5.29
C VAL A 239 13.11 -10.08 -5.52
N SER A 240 13.37 -9.26 -6.53
CA SER A 240 14.72 -8.88 -6.91
C SER A 240 15.39 -8.00 -5.87
N ASN A 241 14.65 -7.09 -5.23
CA ASN A 241 15.17 -6.26 -4.16
C ASN A 241 15.40 -7.09 -2.88
N GLY A 242 14.45 -7.94 -2.49
CA GLY A 242 14.60 -8.78 -1.30
C GLY A 242 15.72 -9.82 -1.43
N ASP A 243 15.91 -10.41 -2.61
CA ASP A 243 16.93 -11.45 -2.82
C ASP A 243 18.37 -10.90 -2.87
N ARG A 244 18.56 -9.57 -3.00
CA ARG A 244 19.89 -8.93 -2.95
C ARG A 244 20.59 -9.18 -1.61
N SER A 245 19.84 -9.23 -0.51
CA SER A 245 20.40 -9.49 0.81
C SER A 245 20.41 -11.00 1.12
N ALA A 246 21.54 -11.48 1.64
CA ALA A 246 21.62 -12.82 2.23
C ALA A 246 20.80 -12.93 3.53
N ASN A 247 20.65 -11.84 4.27
CA ASN A 247 19.91 -11.79 5.52
C ASN A 247 18.41 -11.83 5.29
N THR A 248 17.88 -11.04 4.35
CA THR A 248 16.45 -11.05 3.97
C THR A 248 16.00 -12.45 3.54
N ARG A 249 16.83 -13.14 2.75
CA ARG A 249 16.54 -14.52 2.30
C ARG A 249 16.38 -15.52 3.45
N ARG A 250 16.88 -15.24 4.65
CA ARG A 250 16.75 -16.12 5.81
C ARG A 250 15.44 -15.92 6.57
N ILE A 251 14.73 -14.83 6.33
CA ILE A 251 13.47 -14.52 7.02
C ILE A 251 12.38 -15.45 6.49
N PRO A 252 11.77 -16.31 7.34
CA PRO A 252 10.72 -17.22 6.90
C PRO A 252 9.48 -16.49 6.36
N ALA A 253 9.07 -15.39 7.01
CA ALA A 253 7.98 -14.54 6.53
C ALA A 253 8.23 -14.04 5.08
N TYR A 254 9.43 -13.54 4.78
CA TYR A 254 9.83 -13.16 3.42
C TYR A 254 9.65 -14.28 2.40
N GLN A 255 10.08 -15.51 2.73
CA GLN A 255 9.90 -16.64 1.82
C GLN A 255 8.43 -17.00 1.59
N MET A 256 7.60 -16.92 2.64
CA MET A 256 6.16 -17.15 2.55
C MET A 256 5.49 -16.13 1.63
N PHE A 257 5.68 -14.83 1.89
CA PHE A 257 5.09 -13.75 1.10
C PHE A 257 5.61 -13.72 -0.34
N LYS A 258 6.91 -13.98 -0.54
CA LYS A 258 7.51 -14.16 -1.87
C LYS A 258 6.79 -15.23 -2.68
N GLN A 259 6.49 -16.36 -2.05
CA GLN A 259 5.84 -17.45 -2.76
C GLN A 259 4.35 -17.18 -2.98
N GLN A 260 3.68 -16.52 -2.04
CA GLN A 260 2.32 -16.00 -2.24
C GLN A 260 2.23 -15.02 -3.41
N ALA A 261 3.13 -14.03 -3.48
CA ALA A 261 3.16 -13.04 -4.55
C ALA A 261 3.32 -13.71 -5.94
N ARG A 262 4.15 -14.76 -6.04
CA ARG A 262 4.28 -15.57 -7.25
C ARG A 262 3.01 -16.33 -7.61
N MET A 263 2.32 -16.90 -6.62
CA MET A 263 1.05 -17.59 -6.84
C MET A 263 -0.06 -16.64 -7.30
N VAL A 264 -0.05 -15.38 -6.86
CA VAL A 264 -1.08 -14.37 -7.21
C VAL A 264 -0.99 -13.93 -8.68
N ILE A 265 0.22 -13.87 -9.24
CA ILE A 265 0.46 -13.44 -10.63
C ILE A 265 0.40 -14.59 -11.64
N ASP A 266 0.48 -15.84 -11.18
CA ASP A 266 0.38 -17.02 -12.05
C ASP A 266 -1.07 -17.53 -12.10
N ARG A 267 -1.82 -17.09 -13.12
CA ARG A 267 -3.20 -17.51 -13.38
C ARG A 267 -3.38 -19.02 -13.49
N THR A 268 -2.33 -19.76 -13.88
CA THR A 268 -2.40 -21.21 -14.04
C THR A 268 -2.27 -21.95 -12.71
N HIS A 269 -1.85 -21.25 -11.65
CA HIS A 269 -1.62 -21.84 -10.36
C HIS A 269 -2.95 -22.27 -9.70
N PRO A 270 -3.02 -23.48 -9.11
CA PRO A 270 -4.24 -24.01 -8.47
C PRO A 270 -4.76 -23.14 -7.32
N TYR A 271 -3.91 -22.27 -6.76
CA TYR A 271 -4.26 -21.25 -5.76
C TYR A 271 -5.50 -20.41 -6.15
N HIS A 272 -5.63 -20.00 -7.42
CA HIS A 272 -6.77 -19.21 -7.84
C HIS A 272 -8.07 -19.98 -7.71
N ARG A 273 -8.10 -21.18 -8.30
CA ARG A 273 -9.27 -22.05 -8.30
C ARG A 273 -9.70 -22.48 -6.90
N PHE A 274 -8.74 -22.86 -6.04
CA PHE A 274 -9.05 -23.51 -4.77
C PHE A 274 -9.09 -22.58 -3.56
N LEU A 275 -8.51 -21.38 -3.66
CA LEU A 275 -8.40 -20.46 -2.53
C LEU A 275 -8.85 -19.05 -2.90
N ALA A 276 -8.18 -18.40 -3.87
CA ALA A 276 -8.39 -16.98 -4.11
C ALA A 276 -9.79 -16.66 -4.66
N ASP A 277 -10.21 -17.30 -5.75
CA ASP A 277 -11.49 -16.98 -6.40
C ASP A 277 -12.69 -17.31 -5.50
N PRO A 278 -12.71 -18.47 -4.78
CA PRO A 278 -13.74 -18.73 -3.78
C PRO A 278 -13.80 -17.66 -2.67
N LEU A 279 -12.65 -17.22 -2.14
CA LEU A 279 -12.61 -16.19 -1.10
C LEU A 279 -13.03 -14.81 -1.64
N VAL A 280 -12.64 -14.44 -2.86
CA VAL A 280 -13.12 -13.21 -3.52
C VAL A 280 -14.64 -13.26 -3.69
N LYS A 281 -15.20 -14.38 -4.13
CA LYS A 281 -16.65 -14.55 -4.26
C LYS A 281 -17.36 -14.46 -2.91
N LEU A 282 -16.81 -15.08 -1.87
CA LEU A 282 -17.35 -15.03 -0.52
C LEU A 282 -17.34 -13.61 0.05
N THR A 283 -16.22 -12.92 -0.09
CA THR A 283 -16.05 -11.55 0.41
C THR A 283 -16.89 -10.53 -0.33
N ASN A 284 -17.12 -10.70 -1.64
CA ASN A 284 -18.07 -9.86 -2.39
C ASN A 284 -19.51 -10.00 -1.88
N ALA A 285 -19.89 -11.16 -1.35
CA ALA A 285 -21.21 -11.38 -0.76
C ALA A 285 -21.27 -10.93 0.72
N PHE A 286 -20.16 -10.49 1.30
CA PHE A 286 -20.11 -10.10 2.71
C PHE A 286 -20.85 -8.77 2.91
N PRO A 287 -21.85 -8.70 3.82
CA PRO A 287 -22.61 -7.48 4.04
C PRO A 287 -21.72 -6.38 4.64
N ALA A 288 -21.48 -5.29 3.89
CA ALA A 288 -20.62 -4.18 4.34
C ALA A 288 -21.04 -3.59 5.70
N ARG A 289 -22.34 -3.61 6.02
CA ARG A 289 -22.91 -3.21 7.32
C ARG A 289 -22.35 -3.99 8.53
N LEU A 290 -21.79 -5.17 8.33
CA LEU A 290 -21.17 -5.97 9.40
C LEU A 290 -19.72 -5.54 9.71
N LEU A 291 -19.09 -4.75 8.84
CA LEU A 291 -17.72 -4.26 9.02
C LEU A 291 -17.63 -3.06 9.99
N GLY A 292 -18.74 -2.70 10.64
CA GLY A 292 -18.78 -1.65 11.65
C GLY A 292 -18.78 -0.25 11.06
N LYS A 293 -18.50 0.73 11.93
CA LYS A 293 -18.35 2.13 11.53
C LYS A 293 -16.98 2.33 10.86
N PRO A 294 -16.82 3.36 9.99
CA PRO A 294 -15.51 3.79 9.53
C PRO A 294 -14.58 3.99 10.74
N PRO A 295 -13.32 3.56 10.65
CA PRO A 295 -12.38 3.61 11.76
C PRO A 295 -12.13 5.07 12.18
N SER A 296 -11.72 5.30 13.43
CA SER A 296 -11.58 6.66 13.96
C SER A 296 -10.57 7.52 13.20
N TRP A 297 -9.53 6.90 12.62
CA TRP A 297 -8.51 7.56 11.81
C TRP A 297 -8.98 7.96 10.41
N SER A 298 -10.14 7.49 9.95
CA SER A 298 -10.75 7.97 8.69
C SER A 298 -11.06 9.48 8.69
N LYS A 299 -11.14 10.08 9.89
CA LYS A 299 -11.37 11.52 10.08
C LYS A 299 -10.15 12.39 9.81
N GLU A 300 -8.98 11.78 9.62
CA GLU A 300 -7.73 12.49 9.30
C GLU A 300 -7.60 12.78 7.79
N LEU A 301 -8.47 12.19 6.96
CA LEU A 301 -8.56 12.49 5.53
C LEU A 301 -9.09 13.92 5.33
N THR A 302 -8.29 14.77 4.68
CA THR A 302 -8.70 16.11 4.30
C THR A 302 -8.17 16.45 2.90
N HIS A 303 -9.01 17.11 2.11
CA HIS A 303 -8.64 17.58 0.78
C HIS A 303 -8.10 19.02 0.82
N GLU A 304 -8.19 19.68 1.98
CA GLU A 304 -7.75 21.06 2.13
C GLU A 304 -6.22 21.10 2.17
N PRO A 305 -5.58 22.07 1.48
CA PRO A 305 -4.15 22.27 1.62
C PRO A 305 -3.82 22.60 3.07
N VAL A 306 -3.10 21.71 3.75
CA VAL A 306 -2.54 21.97 5.08
C VAL A 306 -1.12 22.50 4.89
N ASP A 307 -0.83 23.66 5.48
CA ASP A 307 0.52 24.23 5.49
C ASP A 307 1.50 23.33 6.28
N ARG A 308 2.78 23.41 5.90
CA ARG A 308 3.89 22.57 6.41
C ARG A 308 4.06 22.57 7.94
#